data_AF-A0A8T3P0E6-F1
#
_entry.id   AF-A0A8T3P0E6-F1
#
_cell.length_a   1.000
_cell.length_b   1.000
_cell.length_c   1.000
_cell.angle_alpha   90.00
_cell.angle_beta   90.00
_cell.angle_gamma   90.00
#
_symmetry.space_group_name_H-M   'P 1'
#
loop_
_entity.id
_entity.type
_entity.pdbx_description
1 polymer ?
#
loop_
_entity_poly.entity_id
_entity_poly.type
_entity_poly.pdbx_seq_one_letter_code
_entity_poly.pdbx_strand_id
1 'polypeptide(L)'
;MDNFQDVQDSGQLASVVRDAASELPRGVNLIVISHAPPPAECARIQINKTLALLEWEDLRLTPEEAEAIGSLRGSPVREIRQLRQRSGGWPRD
;
A
#
# COMPACT_ATOMS: atom_id res chain seq x y z
N MET A 1 -5.79 3.30 -7.24
CA MET A 1 -4.87 3.90 -8.23
C MET A 1 -3.49 3.35 -7.94
N ASP A 2 -2.83 2.83 -8.96
CA ASP A 2 -1.47 2.33 -8.88
C ASP A 2 -0.51 3.37 -9.49
N ASN A 3 0.74 3.38 -9.05
CA ASN A 3 1.79 4.29 -9.50
C ASN A 3 1.43 5.79 -9.40
N PHE A 4 0.82 6.21 -8.29
CA PHE A 4 0.29 7.57 -8.14
C PHE A 4 1.37 8.68 -8.23
N GLN A 5 2.65 8.38 -8.04
CA GLN A 5 3.74 9.34 -8.26
C GLN A 5 3.78 9.90 -9.69
N ASP A 6 3.43 9.11 -10.72
CA ASP A 6 3.41 9.59 -12.11
C ASP A 6 2.29 10.63 -12.34
N VAL A 7 1.22 10.50 -11.56
CA VAL A 7 0.07 11.41 -11.56
C VAL A 7 0.38 12.72 -10.83
N GLN A 8 1.22 12.66 -9.78
CA GLN A 8 1.70 13.85 -9.07
C GLN A 8 2.49 14.78 -9.99
N ASP A 9 3.35 14.20 -10.83
CA ASP A 9 4.16 14.95 -11.81
C ASP A 9 3.31 15.64 -12.91
N SER A 10 2.08 15.17 -13.12
CA SER A 10 1.15 15.70 -14.11
C SER A 10 0.29 16.87 -13.59
N GLY A 11 0.36 17.21 -12.29
CA GLY A 11 -0.22 18.39 -11.64
C GLY A 11 -1.76 18.48 -11.62
N GLN A 12 -2.40 18.51 -12.79
CA GLN A 12 -3.85 18.71 -12.96
C GLN A 12 -4.67 17.45 -12.62
N LEU A 13 -4.14 16.26 -12.89
CA LEU A 13 -4.80 15.01 -12.51
C LEU A 13 -4.71 14.78 -10.99
N ALA A 14 -3.60 15.20 -10.36
CA ALA A 14 -3.43 15.12 -8.91
C ALA A 14 -4.45 15.97 -8.14
N SER A 15 -4.84 17.14 -8.66
CA SER A 15 -5.90 17.96 -8.03
C SER A 15 -7.28 17.31 -8.16
N VAL A 16 -7.61 16.72 -9.31
CA VAL A 16 -8.89 16.03 -9.51
C VAL A 16 -9.03 14.84 -8.56
N VAL A 17 -7.97 14.04 -8.40
CA VAL A 17 -7.99 12.89 -7.48
C VAL A 17 -8.17 13.34 -6.03
N ARG A 18 -7.60 14.48 -5.64
CA ARG A 18 -7.73 15.06 -4.31
C ARG A 18 -9.15 15.52 -4.02
N ASP A 19 -9.79 16.20 -4.98
CA ASP A 19 -11.16 16.65 -4.84
C ASP A 19 -12.10 15.44 -4.75
N ALA A 20 -11.90 14.44 -5.63
CA ALA A 20 -12.63 13.19 -5.60
C ALA A 20 -12.46 12.42 -4.26
N ALA A 21 -11.25 12.41 -3.69
CA ALA A 21 -10.98 11.79 -2.40
C ALA A 21 -11.69 12.51 -1.23
N SER A 22 -11.93 13.81 -1.36
CA SER A 22 -12.62 14.61 -0.35
C SER A 22 -14.15 14.44 -0.40
N GLU A 23 -14.68 14.04 -1.55
CA GLU A 23 -16.12 13.88 -1.81
C GLU A 23 -16.55 12.41 -1.96
N LEU A 24 -15.76 11.46 -1.45
CA LEU A 24 -16.05 10.04 -1.59
C LEU A 24 -17.46 9.70 -1.04
N PRO A 25 -18.31 9.05 -1.85
CA PRO A 25 -19.61 8.59 -1.38
C PRO A 25 -19.48 7.61 -0.22
N ARG A 26 -20.49 7.59 0.65
CA ARG A 26 -20.56 6.56 1.71
C ARG A 26 -20.56 5.17 1.08
N GLY A 27 -19.67 4.31 1.57
CA GLY A 27 -19.51 2.94 1.08
C GLY A 27 -18.49 2.77 -0.04
N VAL A 28 -17.80 3.84 -0.45
CA VAL A 28 -16.68 3.78 -1.41
C VAL A 28 -15.36 4.05 -0.69
N ASN A 29 -14.37 3.18 -0.92
CA ASN A 29 -13.01 3.35 -0.43
C ASN A 29 -12.07 3.61 -1.60
N LEU A 30 -11.17 4.59 -1.46
CA LEU A 30 -10.10 4.87 -2.41
C LEU A 30 -8.79 4.30 -1.88
N ILE A 31 -8.16 3.39 -2.64
CA ILE A 31 -6.83 2.89 -2.36
C ILE A 31 -5.85 3.52 -3.35
N VAL A 32 -4.76 4.07 -2.83
CA VAL A 32 -3.70 4.69 -3.62
C VAL A 32 -2.37 4.02 -3.27
N ILE A 33 -1.64 3.58 -4.27
CA ILE A 33 -0.31 2.99 -4.14
C ILE A 33 0.68 3.96 -4.80
N SER A 34 1.73 4.30 -4.08
CA SER A 34 2.75 5.25 -4.50
C SER A 34 4.10 4.86 -3.90
N HIS A 35 5.17 5.03 -4.68
CA HIS A 35 6.54 4.93 -4.16
C HIS A 35 7.06 6.24 -3.57
N ALA A 36 6.38 7.36 -3.87
CA ALA A 36 6.65 8.67 -3.29
C ALA A 36 5.68 8.97 -2.14
N PRO A 37 6.12 9.71 -1.10
CA PRO A 37 5.21 10.15 -0.06
C PRO A 37 4.06 10.97 -0.66
N PRO A 38 2.87 10.95 -0.06
CA PRO A 38 1.77 11.77 -0.52
C PRO A 38 2.17 13.26 -0.46
N PRO A 39 1.76 14.09 -1.45
CA PRO A 39 2.08 15.51 -1.48
C PRO A 39 1.55 16.22 -0.22
N ALA A 40 2.21 17.31 0.19
CA ALA A 40 1.84 18.05 1.39
C ALA A 40 0.37 18.52 1.37
N GLU A 41 -0.18 18.73 0.19
CA GLU A 41 -1.57 19.13 0.02
C GLU A 41 -2.58 18.01 0.36
N CYS A 42 -2.17 16.75 0.35
CA CYS A 42 -2.97 15.61 0.80
C CYS A 42 -2.99 15.48 2.34
N ALA A 43 -2.13 16.19 3.07
CA ALA A 43 -2.09 16.15 4.54
C ALA A 43 -3.40 16.62 5.18
N ARG A 44 -4.17 17.51 4.53
CA ARG A 44 -5.50 17.90 5.01
C ARG A 44 -6.50 16.73 5.01
N ILE A 45 -6.40 15.82 4.04
CA ILE A 45 -7.26 14.63 3.95
C ILE A 45 -6.87 13.61 5.02
N GLN A 46 -5.55 13.49 5.32
CA GLN A 46 -5.05 12.69 6.45
C GLN A 46 -5.61 13.15 7.79
N ILE A 47 -5.68 14.46 8.03
CA ILE A 47 -6.20 15.04 9.29
C ILE A 47 -7.69 14.74 9.50
N ASN A 48 -8.47 14.63 8.41
CA ASN A 48 -9.90 14.32 8.47
C ASN A 48 -10.20 12.85 8.84
N LYS A 49 -9.17 12.04 9.14
CA LYS A 49 -9.26 10.61 9.55
C LYS A 49 -9.91 9.67 8.53
N THR A 50 -10.15 10.15 7.31
CA THR A 50 -10.67 9.33 6.20
C THR A 50 -9.54 8.63 5.43
N LEU A 51 -8.27 8.91 5.76
CA LEU A 51 -7.10 8.38 5.09
C LEU A 51 -6.19 7.68 6.09
N ALA A 52 -5.97 6.39 5.88
CA ALA A 52 -4.93 5.61 6.55
C ALA A 52 -3.72 5.56 5.63
N LEU A 53 -2.54 5.92 6.15
CA LEU A 53 -1.27 5.72 5.46
C LEU A 53 -0.71 4.38 5.94
N LEU A 54 -0.51 3.47 5.00
CA LEU A 54 0.21 2.22 5.24
C LEU A 54 1.62 2.43 4.71
N GLU A 55 2.58 2.47 5.63
CA GLU A 55 3.98 2.57 5.27
C GLU A 55 4.51 1.20 4.86
N TRP A 56 5.70 1.23 4.27
CA TRP A 56 6.42 0.03 3.88
C TRP A 56 6.48 -1.04 4.97
N GLU A 57 6.82 -0.63 6.18
CA GLU A 57 7.04 -1.51 7.31
C GLU A 57 5.75 -2.24 7.72
N ASP A 58 4.59 -1.61 7.49
CA ASP A 58 3.27 -2.16 7.80
C ASP A 58 2.86 -3.27 6.84
N LEU A 59 3.44 -3.30 5.63
CA LEU A 59 3.16 -4.30 4.60
C LEU A 59 4.11 -5.50 4.63
N ARG A 60 5.13 -5.46 5.49
CA ARG A 60 6.15 -6.52 5.57
C ARG A 60 5.57 -7.74 6.28
N LEU A 61 5.56 -8.89 5.59
CA LEU A 61 5.05 -10.14 6.17
C LEU A 61 5.82 -10.53 7.43
N THR A 62 5.05 -10.78 8.48
CA THR A 62 5.52 -11.45 9.68
C THR A 62 5.96 -12.89 9.36
N PRO A 63 6.81 -13.52 10.20
CA PRO A 63 7.13 -14.93 10.04
C PRO A 63 5.87 -15.80 9.95
N GLU A 64 4.88 -15.51 10.79
CA GLU A 64 3.63 -16.25 10.91
C GLU A 64 2.79 -16.14 9.63
N GLU A 65 2.64 -14.93 9.08
CA GLU A 65 1.91 -14.72 7.82
C GLU A 65 2.62 -15.39 6.63
N ALA A 66 3.95 -15.29 6.57
CA ALA A 66 4.71 -15.94 5.51
C ALA A 66 4.56 -17.47 5.54
N GLU A 67 4.64 -18.06 6.74
CA GLU A 67 4.44 -19.50 6.95
C GLU A 67 3.00 -19.93 6.62
N ALA A 68 1.99 -19.13 7.00
CA ALA A 68 0.59 -19.39 6.65
C ALA A 68 0.37 -19.35 5.13
N ILE A 69 0.85 -18.32 4.44
CA ILE A 69 0.73 -18.17 2.99
C ILE A 69 1.44 -19.31 2.26
N GLY A 70 2.68 -19.63 2.65
CA GLY A 70 3.41 -20.71 1.99
C GLY A 70 2.82 -22.10 2.29
N SER A 71 2.23 -22.31 3.47
CA SER A 71 1.50 -23.55 3.77
C SER A 71 0.29 -23.73 2.85
N LEU A 72 -0.46 -22.66 2.56
CA LEU A 72 -1.55 -22.68 1.58
C LEU A 72 -1.07 -23.00 0.15
N ARG A 73 0.16 -22.60 -0.19
CA ARG A 73 0.82 -22.93 -1.46
C ARG A 73 1.53 -24.29 -1.47
N GLY A 74 1.48 -25.06 -0.37
CA GLY A 74 2.14 -26.36 -0.24
C GLY A 74 3.67 -26.27 -0.15
N SER A 75 4.22 -25.10 0.13
CA SER A 75 5.67 -24.87 0.23
C SER A 75 6.23 -25.35 1.58
N PRO A 76 7.42 -25.99 1.61
CA PRO A 76 8.07 -26.37 2.85
C PRO A 76 8.44 -25.14 3.70
N VAL A 77 8.20 -25.19 5.02
CA VAL A 77 8.53 -24.10 5.97
C VAL A 77 9.98 -23.61 5.86
N ARG A 78 10.92 -24.53 5.58
CA ARG A 78 12.33 -24.18 5.37
C ARG A 78 12.54 -23.24 4.18
N GLU A 79 11.83 -23.48 3.07
CA GLU A 79 11.91 -22.64 1.87
C GLU A 79 11.24 -21.29 2.09
N ILE A 80 10.10 -21.28 2.80
CA ILE A 80 9.41 -20.03 3.18
C ILE A 80 10.32 -19.15 4.02
N ARG A 81 11.00 -19.70 5.03
CA ARG A 81 11.94 -18.94 5.89
C ARG A 81 13.13 -18.39 5.11
N GLN A 82 13.70 -19.19 4.21
CA GLN A 82 14.80 -18.73 3.36
C GLN A 82 14.35 -17.64 2.39
N LEU A 83 13.18 -17.80 1.78
CA LEU A 83 12.60 -16.79 0.89
C LEU A 83 12.32 -15.49 1.66
N ARG A 84 11.71 -15.57 2.84
CA ARG A 84 11.45 -14.41 3.69
C ARG A 84 12.73 -13.67 4.09
N GLN A 85 13.79 -14.39 4.45
CA GLN A 85 15.10 -13.79 4.76
C GLN A 85 15.72 -13.10 3.54
N ARG A 86 15.64 -13.70 2.35
CA ARG A 86 16.21 -13.13 1.12
C ARG A 86 15.40 -11.97 0.57
N SER A 87 14.09 -12.02 0.71
CA SER A 87 13.14 -10.99 0.26
C SER A 87 12.93 -9.89 1.29
N GLY A 88 13.47 -10.03 2.51
CA GLY A 88 13.23 -9.08 3.60
C GLY A 88 11.77 -9.00 4.06
N GLY A 89 10.99 -10.08 3.92
CA GLY A 89 9.57 -10.11 4.30
C GLY A 89 8.56 -9.81 3.18
N TRP A 90 9.01 -9.69 1.94
CA TRP A 90 8.10 -9.49 0.82
C TRP A 90 7.48 -10.76 0.25
N PRO A 91 6.17 -10.76 -0.07
CA PRO A 91 5.60 -11.75 -0.96
C PRO A 91 6.21 -11.60 -2.35
N ARG A 92 6.75 -12.70 -2.88
CA ARG A 92 7.10 -12.81 -4.30
C ARG A 92 5.95 -13.53 -4.99
N ASP A 93 5.61 -13.08 -6.19
CA ASP A 93 4.63 -13.75 -7.06
C ASP A 93 5.04 -15.19 -7.38
#